data_AF-A0AAN7N6E1-F1
#
_entry.id   AF-A0AAN7N6E1-F1
#
_cell.length_a   1.000
_cell.length_b   1.000
_cell.length_c   1.000
_cell.angle_alpha   90.00
_cell.angle_beta   90.00
_cell.angle_gamma   90.00
#
_symmetry.space_group_name_H-M   'P 1'
#
loop_
_entity.id
_entity.type
_entity.pdbx_description
1 polymer ?
#
loop_
_entity_poly.entity_id
_entity_poly.type
_entity_poly.pdbx_seq_one_letter_code
_entity_poly.pdbx_strand_id
1 'polypeptide(L)'
;MTSSKGCDKVVTGEFDFPSLWYCPGLAEWQLARYGRCLQAVNGTDGCSLMNRVLERYYLAPMYSLEFIFGFTGNTIAVFGYIFCLKNWRSGNIYLFNLSLSDLLFLCTLPILVNSYSRDQWAKGSILCHSNRFLLHANLYSSILFLTAISIDRYMLIKHPFREHFLQKRKTALIVSVAIWIGVILELLPLMYFLEPVTPTNNYQCLDYASSGDPAKSLIYSMFLTVFGFLIPLVMMWCFYTKMVLFLKNRSEQLSSPLTLEKPFTLVVLTVVIFSLLFTPYHIMRNIRLVSRIPALNVSQCTQDIIQIIYIITRPIAFLNSAINPVFYFLMGDRFRELLMAKIRQLLSRLTTTSK
;
A
#
# COMPACT_ATOMS: atom_id res chain seq x y z
N MET A 1 10.81 9.47 59.48
CA MET A 1 11.64 8.31 59.85
C MET A 1 11.59 7.30 58.71
N THR A 2 12.68 7.21 57.97
CA THR A 2 12.92 6.27 56.88
C THR A 2 13.06 4.85 57.44
N SER A 3 12.19 3.92 57.02
CA SER A 3 12.42 2.49 57.18
C SER A 3 12.86 1.91 55.84
N SER A 4 14.16 1.69 55.73
CA SER A 4 14.79 0.86 54.71
C SER A 4 14.32 -0.57 54.89
N LYS A 5 13.63 -1.15 53.89
CA LYS A 5 13.47 -2.60 53.78
C LYS A 5 14.50 -3.10 52.78
N GLY A 6 15.48 -3.84 53.30
CA GLY A 6 16.62 -4.38 52.55
C GLY A 6 16.19 -5.42 51.51
N CYS A 7 16.98 -5.50 50.45
CA CYS A 7 16.90 -6.58 49.47
C CYS A 7 17.85 -7.71 49.89
N ASP A 8 17.33 -8.93 49.98
CA ASP A 8 18.16 -10.10 50.28
C ASP A 8 18.78 -10.68 49.01
N LYS A 9 20.03 -11.14 49.12
CA LYS A 9 20.72 -11.89 48.06
C LYS A 9 20.21 -13.33 48.03
N VAL A 10 19.70 -13.76 46.87
CA VAL A 10 19.39 -15.17 46.63
C VAL A 10 20.68 -15.89 46.23
N VAL A 11 21.12 -16.85 47.04
CA VAL A 11 22.19 -17.79 46.67
C VAL A 11 21.53 -19.01 46.04
N THR A 12 21.62 -19.13 44.71
CA THR A 12 21.28 -20.37 44.00
C THR A 12 22.55 -21.19 43.80
N GLY A 13 22.55 -22.43 44.27
CA GLY A 13 23.59 -23.40 43.95
C GLY A 13 23.63 -23.68 42.44
N GLU A 14 24.86 -23.72 41.91
CA GLU A 14 25.26 -24.18 40.58
C GLU A 14 24.60 -23.46 39.38
N PHE A 15 25.14 -22.28 39.05
CA PHE A 15 25.61 -21.80 37.73
C PHE A 15 25.62 -20.26 37.74
N ASP A 16 26.81 -19.66 37.60
CA ASP A 16 27.06 -18.21 37.69
C ASP A 16 26.43 -17.40 36.53
N PHE A 17 25.47 -16.54 36.86
CA PHE A 17 25.13 -15.34 36.08
C PHE A 17 24.91 -14.15 37.04
N PRO A 18 25.23 -12.90 36.65
CA PRO A 18 25.45 -11.81 37.61
C PRO A 18 24.14 -11.31 38.25
N SER A 19 24.05 -11.52 39.57
CA SER A 19 23.31 -10.76 40.59
C SER A 19 22.00 -10.07 40.17
N LEU A 20 20.88 -10.81 40.24
CA LEU A 20 19.52 -10.25 40.28
C LEU A 20 19.14 -9.89 41.72
N TRP A 21 18.81 -8.63 41.96
CA TRP A 21 18.21 -8.15 43.21
C TRP A 21 16.68 -8.24 43.09
N TYR A 22 16.00 -8.91 44.04
CA TYR A 22 14.54 -9.01 44.06
C TYR A 22 13.95 -7.89 44.94
N CYS A 23 13.24 -6.93 44.34
CA CYS A 23 12.46 -5.91 45.05
C CYS A 23 10.96 -6.25 44.98
N PRO A 24 10.31 -6.66 46.08
CA PRO A 24 8.88 -6.92 46.09
C PRO A 24 8.12 -5.59 46.01
N GLY A 25 7.59 -5.27 44.83
CA GLY A 25 6.74 -4.08 44.60
C GLY A 25 6.72 -3.54 43.17
N LEU A 26 7.73 -3.86 42.33
CA LEU A 26 7.80 -3.38 40.94
C LEU A 26 7.47 -4.44 39.89
N ALA A 27 7.62 -5.74 40.20
CA ALA A 27 7.31 -6.83 39.27
C ALA A 27 5.80 -7.10 39.11
N GLU A 28 4.97 -6.71 40.08
CA GLU A 28 3.51 -6.86 40.01
C GLU A 28 2.86 -5.90 38.99
N TRP A 29 3.46 -4.74 38.71
CA TRP A 29 2.87 -3.75 37.80
C TRP A 29 2.99 -4.11 36.31
N GLN A 30 4.01 -4.87 35.91
CA GLN A 30 4.16 -5.29 34.51
C GLN A 30 3.43 -6.60 34.20
N LEU A 31 3.39 -7.55 35.15
CA LEU A 31 2.68 -8.83 34.99
C LEU A 31 1.16 -8.69 35.15
N ALA A 32 0.65 -7.76 35.97
CA ALA A 32 -0.79 -7.47 36.05
C ALA A 32 -1.36 -6.78 34.79
N ARG A 33 -0.51 -6.29 33.88
CA ARG A 33 -0.94 -5.75 32.58
C ARG A 33 -1.03 -6.84 31.50
N TYR A 34 -0.23 -7.90 31.61
CA TYR A 34 -0.26 -9.05 30.72
C TYR A 34 -1.28 -10.12 31.17
N GLY A 35 -1.43 -10.36 32.49
CA GLY A 35 -2.39 -11.33 33.04
C GLY A 35 -3.86 -10.96 32.81
N ARG A 36 -4.18 -9.68 32.61
CA ARG A 36 -5.53 -9.23 32.24
C ARG A 36 -5.91 -9.47 30.78
N CYS A 37 -4.96 -9.79 29.89
CA CYS A 37 -5.28 -10.19 28.52
C CYS A 37 -5.85 -11.62 28.45
N LEU A 38 -5.48 -12.50 29.39
CA LEU A 38 -5.93 -13.91 29.40
C LEU A 38 -7.29 -14.12 30.08
N GLN A 39 -7.75 -13.17 30.90
CA GLN A 39 -9.08 -13.23 31.55
C GLN A 39 -10.16 -12.39 30.86
N ALA A 40 -9.86 -11.74 29.73
CA ALA A 40 -10.84 -11.04 28.90
C ALA A 40 -11.64 -11.97 27.97
N VAL A 41 -11.73 -13.26 28.31
CA VAL A 41 -12.64 -14.24 27.67
C VAL A 41 -14.02 -14.14 28.32
N ASN A 42 -14.57 -12.92 28.31
CA ASN A 42 -16.00 -12.66 28.45
C ASN A 42 -16.40 -11.69 27.33
N GLY A 43 -16.43 -12.24 26.12
CA GLY A 43 -17.40 -11.91 25.08
C GLY A 43 -17.16 -10.71 24.15
N THR A 44 -16.76 -9.53 24.64
CA THR A 44 -16.81 -8.31 23.79
C THR A 44 -15.65 -7.33 24.00
N ASP A 45 -15.12 -7.24 25.23
CA ASP A 45 -14.14 -6.20 25.55
C ASP A 45 -12.73 -6.49 25.01
N GLY A 46 -12.34 -7.77 24.96
CA GLY A 46 -11.03 -8.20 24.44
C GLY A 46 -10.83 -7.88 22.95
N CYS A 47 -11.87 -8.03 22.15
CA CYS A 47 -11.80 -7.78 20.70
C CYS A 47 -11.72 -6.28 20.38
N SER A 48 -12.48 -5.45 21.10
CA SER A 48 -12.42 -3.98 20.96
C SER A 48 -11.05 -3.40 21.36
N LEU A 49 -10.38 -4.01 22.35
CA LEU A 49 -9.03 -3.65 22.76
C LEU A 49 -8.01 -4.03 21.67
N MET A 50 -8.14 -5.23 21.10
CA MET A 50 -7.27 -5.71 20.02
C MET A 50 -7.30 -4.79 18.80
N ASN A 51 -8.49 -4.33 18.37
CA ASN A 51 -8.62 -3.38 17.26
C ASN A 51 -7.83 -2.09 17.49
N ARG A 52 -7.95 -1.49 18.68
CA ARG A 52 -7.19 -0.28 19.04
C ARG A 52 -5.68 -0.51 19.07
N VAL A 53 -5.25 -1.68 19.56
CA VAL A 53 -3.84 -2.08 19.56
C VAL A 53 -3.31 -2.22 18.13
N LEU A 54 -4.05 -2.87 17.23
CA LEU A 54 -3.65 -2.99 15.82
C LEU A 54 -3.59 -1.62 15.11
N GLU A 55 -4.57 -0.75 15.33
CA GLU A 55 -4.54 0.59 14.74
C GLU A 55 -3.30 1.37 15.18
N ARG A 56 -2.99 1.37 16.48
CA ARG A 56 -1.88 2.15 17.03
C ARG A 56 -0.50 1.53 16.78
N TYR A 57 -0.35 0.22 16.90
CA TYR A 57 0.94 -0.46 16.90
C TYR A 57 1.24 -1.25 15.62
N TYR A 58 0.26 -1.42 14.72
CA TYR A 58 0.49 -2.04 13.42
C TYR A 58 0.27 -1.06 12.26
N LEU A 59 -0.89 -0.39 12.17
CA LEU A 59 -1.16 0.53 11.04
C LEU A 59 -0.20 1.73 11.04
N ALA A 60 -0.04 2.42 12.18
CA ALA A 60 0.79 3.62 12.23
C ALA A 60 2.26 3.35 11.86
N PRO A 61 2.95 2.29 12.36
CA PRO A 61 4.29 1.95 11.90
C PRO A 61 4.36 1.56 10.42
N MET A 62 3.44 0.72 9.93
CA MET A 62 3.45 0.30 8.51
C MET A 62 3.27 1.48 7.57
N TYR A 63 2.30 2.36 7.83
CA TYR A 63 2.11 3.58 7.04
C TYR A 63 3.29 4.56 7.17
N SER A 64 3.98 4.59 8.31
CA SER A 64 5.20 5.41 8.45
C SER A 64 6.33 4.88 7.57
N LEU A 65 6.52 3.56 7.51
CA LEU A 65 7.52 2.93 6.63
C LEU A 65 7.16 3.15 5.15
N GLU A 66 5.90 2.93 4.78
CA GLU A 66 5.40 3.21 3.43
C GLU A 66 5.62 4.67 3.03
N PHE A 67 5.37 5.61 3.94
CA PHE A 67 5.66 7.03 3.72
C PHE A 67 7.15 7.25 3.47
N ILE A 68 8.04 6.79 4.35
CA ILE A 68 9.49 7.04 4.21
C ILE A 68 10.04 6.47 2.91
N PHE A 69 9.78 5.20 2.62
CA PHE A 69 10.33 4.53 1.44
C PHE A 69 9.63 4.97 0.16
N GLY A 70 8.30 5.01 0.17
CA GLY A 70 7.50 5.39 -0.98
C GLY A 70 7.69 6.85 -1.36
N PHE A 71 7.69 7.78 -0.39
CA PHE A 71 7.83 9.21 -0.68
C PHE A 71 9.22 9.50 -1.24
N THR A 72 10.26 8.96 -0.61
CA THR A 72 11.64 9.12 -1.09
C THR A 72 11.80 8.53 -2.49
N GLY A 73 11.39 7.28 -2.70
CA GLY A 73 11.56 6.58 -3.98
C GLY A 73 10.79 7.25 -5.13
N ASN A 74 9.52 7.60 -4.92
CA ASN A 74 8.71 8.24 -5.95
C ASN A 74 9.13 9.69 -6.22
N THR A 75 9.61 10.42 -5.21
CA THR A 75 10.18 11.76 -5.42
C THR A 75 11.42 11.67 -6.31
N ILE A 76 12.36 10.78 -6.00
CA ILE A 76 13.55 10.57 -6.85
C ILE A 76 13.14 10.20 -8.28
N ALA A 77 12.14 9.33 -8.44
CA ALA A 77 11.63 8.96 -9.76
C ALA A 77 11.08 10.17 -10.53
N VAL A 78 10.16 10.94 -9.94
CA VAL A 78 9.56 12.15 -10.55
C VAL A 78 10.62 13.17 -10.93
N PHE A 79 11.53 13.50 -10.03
CA PHE A 79 12.63 14.42 -10.32
C PHE A 79 13.54 13.87 -11.41
N GLY A 80 13.84 12.56 -11.39
CA GLY A 80 14.58 11.92 -12.45
C GLY A 80 13.89 12.07 -13.81
N TYR A 81 12.59 11.82 -13.90
CA TYR A 81 11.83 11.94 -15.15
C TYR A 81 11.87 13.39 -15.69
N ILE A 82 11.67 14.38 -14.82
CA ILE A 82 11.65 15.79 -15.21
C ILE A 82 13.05 16.28 -15.63
N PHE A 83 14.08 15.95 -14.86
CA PHE A 83 15.40 16.58 -14.99
C PHE A 83 16.43 15.75 -15.77
N CYS A 84 16.21 14.44 -15.97
CA CYS A 84 17.17 13.56 -16.64
C CYS A 84 16.67 13.03 -17.99
N LEU A 85 15.35 12.89 -18.16
CA LEU A 85 14.74 12.38 -19.39
C LEU A 85 14.22 13.53 -20.27
N LYS A 86 14.96 13.83 -21.35
CA LYS A 86 14.52 14.82 -22.35
C LYS A 86 13.40 14.30 -23.27
N ASN A 87 13.45 13.02 -23.65
CA ASN A 87 12.53 12.42 -24.62
C ASN A 87 11.61 11.40 -23.95
N TRP A 88 10.34 11.76 -23.79
CA TRP A 88 9.34 10.96 -23.11
C TRP A 88 8.63 10.02 -24.09
N ARG A 89 8.69 8.72 -23.77
CA ARG A 89 7.97 7.65 -24.48
C ARG A 89 6.68 7.28 -23.73
N SER A 90 5.83 6.49 -24.36
CA SER A 90 4.56 6.00 -23.80
C SER A 90 4.71 5.38 -22.40
N GLY A 91 5.59 4.38 -22.23
CA GLY A 91 5.87 3.78 -20.92
C GLY A 91 6.32 4.80 -19.86
N ASN A 92 7.17 5.77 -20.21
CA ASN A 92 7.63 6.80 -19.27
C ASN A 92 6.47 7.68 -18.78
N ILE A 93 5.48 7.97 -19.64
CA ILE A 93 4.30 8.76 -19.25
C ILE A 93 3.47 8.01 -18.23
N TYR A 94 3.23 6.71 -18.44
CA TYR A 94 2.47 5.90 -17.49
C TYR A 94 3.21 5.76 -16.14
N LEU A 95 4.52 5.50 -16.17
CA LEU A 95 5.35 5.43 -14.96
C LEU A 95 5.37 6.75 -14.19
N PHE A 96 5.46 7.89 -14.89
CA PHE A 96 5.39 9.20 -14.27
C PHE A 96 4.03 9.45 -13.58
N ASN A 97 2.92 9.10 -14.24
CA ASN A 97 1.59 9.24 -13.64
C ASN A 97 1.39 8.29 -12.45
N LEU A 98 1.93 7.08 -12.52
CA LEU A 98 1.93 6.13 -11.39
C LEU A 98 2.66 6.73 -10.19
N SER A 99 3.88 7.25 -10.37
CA SER A 99 4.61 7.95 -9.31
C SER A 99 3.88 9.19 -8.78
N LEU A 100 3.21 9.95 -9.64
CA LEU A 100 2.42 11.10 -9.22
C LEU A 100 1.26 10.65 -8.34
N SER A 101 0.55 9.59 -8.73
CA SER A 101 -0.55 9.06 -7.93
C SER A 101 -0.08 8.47 -6.60
N ASP A 102 1.10 7.83 -6.57
CA ASP A 102 1.71 7.35 -5.34
C ASP A 102 2.04 8.53 -4.41
N LEU A 103 2.69 9.59 -4.90
CA LEU A 103 3.00 10.76 -4.09
C LEU A 103 1.76 11.43 -3.51
N LEU A 104 0.70 11.58 -4.29
CA LEU A 104 -0.57 12.14 -3.80
C LEU A 104 -1.14 11.35 -2.63
N PHE A 105 -1.11 10.01 -2.70
CA PHE A 105 -1.50 9.14 -1.59
C PHE A 105 -0.53 9.23 -0.41
N LEU A 106 0.77 9.15 -0.64
CA LEU A 106 1.79 9.17 0.40
C LEU A 106 1.74 10.47 1.22
N CYS A 107 1.41 11.60 0.61
CA CYS A 107 1.17 12.87 1.31
C CYS A 107 0.03 12.81 2.34
N THR A 108 -0.91 11.86 2.22
CA THR A 108 -2.01 11.66 3.18
C THR A 108 -1.61 10.81 4.38
N LEU A 109 -0.57 9.99 4.26
CA LEU A 109 -0.17 9.03 5.30
C LEU A 109 0.21 9.68 6.64
N PRO A 110 0.93 10.83 6.71
CA PRO A 110 1.23 11.47 7.98
C PRO A 110 -0.03 11.83 8.79
N ILE A 111 -1.10 12.26 8.11
CA ILE A 111 -2.38 12.56 8.75
C ILE A 111 -3.02 11.27 9.30
N LEU A 112 -2.95 10.19 8.53
CA LEU A 112 -3.47 8.87 8.92
C LEU A 112 -2.69 8.28 10.11
N VAL A 113 -1.36 8.36 10.09
CA VAL A 113 -0.47 7.94 11.17
C VAL A 113 -0.75 8.72 12.45
N ASN A 114 -0.90 10.04 12.37
CA ASN A 114 -1.26 10.85 13.53
C ASN A 114 -2.65 10.46 14.09
N SER A 115 -3.61 10.19 13.21
CA SER A 115 -4.96 9.79 13.61
C SER A 115 -4.97 8.44 14.33
N TYR A 116 -4.28 7.43 13.77
CA TYR A 116 -4.21 6.09 14.36
C TYR A 116 -3.33 6.01 15.63
N SER A 117 -2.34 6.88 15.77
CA SER A 117 -1.45 6.87 16.95
C SER A 117 -2.06 7.56 18.18
N ARG A 118 -2.93 8.56 17.96
CA ARG A 118 -3.50 9.41 19.01
C ARG A 118 -4.98 9.18 19.26
N ASP A 119 -5.63 8.30 18.48
CA ASP A 119 -7.09 8.15 18.45
C ASP A 119 -7.84 9.47 18.22
N GLN A 120 -7.18 10.43 17.55
CA GLN A 120 -7.68 11.77 17.30
C GLN A 120 -7.79 12.02 15.81
N TRP A 121 -9.01 12.02 15.30
CA TRP A 121 -9.29 12.31 13.90
C TRP A 121 -9.44 13.81 13.69
N ALA A 122 -8.93 14.32 12.58
CA ALA A 122 -9.13 15.71 12.19
C ALA A 122 -10.63 15.99 12.09
N LYS A 123 -11.16 16.88 12.94
CA LYS A 123 -12.61 17.20 13.03
C LYS A 123 -13.20 17.81 11.74
N GLY A 124 -12.37 18.11 10.73
CA GLY A 124 -12.81 18.62 9.43
C GLY A 124 -13.15 17.48 8.46
N SER A 125 -14.44 17.41 8.08
CA SER A 125 -14.95 16.43 7.10
C SER A 125 -14.18 16.44 5.78
N ILE A 126 -13.75 17.63 5.32
CA ILE A 126 -13.03 17.78 4.05
C ILE A 126 -11.71 17.00 4.02
N LEU A 127 -10.89 17.09 5.09
CA LEU A 127 -9.60 16.40 5.14
C LEU A 127 -9.78 14.88 5.25
N CYS A 128 -10.75 14.43 6.06
CA CYS A 128 -11.12 13.02 6.15
C CYS A 128 -11.54 12.47 4.77
N HIS A 129 -12.47 13.15 4.10
CA HIS A 129 -13.02 12.70 2.83
C HIS A 129 -11.96 12.71 1.73
N SER A 130 -11.15 13.77 1.67
CA SER A 130 -10.04 13.89 0.70
C SER A 130 -8.99 12.79 0.91
N ASN A 131 -8.63 12.47 2.17
CA ASN A 131 -7.70 11.38 2.46
C ASN A 131 -8.24 10.03 2.01
N ARG A 132 -9.51 9.73 2.30
CA ARG A 132 -10.16 8.48 1.87
C ARG A 132 -10.26 8.40 0.34
N PHE A 133 -10.63 9.51 -0.30
CA PHE A 133 -10.69 9.60 -1.75
C PHE A 133 -9.32 9.34 -2.38
N LEU A 134 -8.26 10.02 -1.93
CA LEU A 134 -6.91 9.87 -2.47
C LEU A 134 -6.34 8.47 -2.27
N LEU A 135 -6.65 7.82 -1.14
CA LEU A 135 -6.28 6.44 -0.86
C LEU A 135 -6.91 5.47 -1.88
N HIS A 136 -8.21 5.60 -2.15
CA HIS A 136 -8.85 4.77 -3.17
C HIS A 136 -8.44 5.17 -4.60
N ALA A 137 -8.24 6.47 -4.85
CA ALA A 137 -7.81 6.96 -6.15
C ALA A 137 -6.43 6.39 -6.52
N ASN A 138 -5.50 6.34 -5.56
CA ASN A 138 -4.22 5.68 -5.76
C ASN A 138 -4.38 4.17 -6.04
N LEU A 139 -5.19 3.46 -5.26
CA LEU A 139 -5.39 2.02 -5.48
C LEU A 139 -5.84 1.72 -6.93
N TYR A 140 -6.84 2.45 -7.41
CA TYR A 140 -7.43 2.22 -8.73
C TYR A 140 -6.62 2.82 -9.89
N SER A 141 -6.03 3.99 -9.72
CA SER A 141 -5.14 4.55 -10.73
C SER A 141 -3.89 3.67 -10.89
N SER A 142 -3.34 3.14 -9.80
CA SER A 142 -2.12 2.32 -9.83
C SER A 142 -2.32 1.07 -10.69
N ILE A 143 -3.37 0.30 -10.45
CA ILE A 143 -3.64 -0.92 -11.24
C ILE A 143 -3.93 -0.60 -12.71
N LEU A 144 -4.62 0.50 -13.01
CA LEU A 144 -4.88 0.93 -14.38
C LEU A 144 -3.60 1.38 -15.11
N PHE A 145 -2.72 2.13 -14.46
CA PHE A 145 -1.42 2.52 -15.03
C PHE A 145 -0.52 1.31 -15.23
N LEU A 146 -0.51 0.35 -14.31
CA LEU A 146 0.20 -0.92 -14.46
C LEU A 146 -0.34 -1.77 -15.62
N THR A 147 -1.66 -1.75 -15.81
CA THR A 147 -2.29 -2.37 -16.99
C THR A 147 -1.83 -1.70 -18.28
N ALA A 148 -1.82 -0.35 -18.33
CA ALA A 148 -1.32 0.39 -19.48
C ALA A 148 0.17 0.14 -19.76
N ILE A 149 1.00 0.03 -18.72
CA ILE A 149 2.41 -0.36 -18.82
C ILE A 149 2.54 -1.78 -19.38
N SER A 150 1.74 -2.74 -18.90
CA SER A 150 1.75 -4.12 -19.39
C SER A 150 1.42 -4.18 -20.88
N ILE A 151 0.45 -3.39 -21.33
CA ILE A 151 0.09 -3.27 -22.76
C ILE A 151 1.24 -2.63 -23.55
N ASP A 152 1.83 -1.53 -23.08
CA ASP A 152 2.96 -0.87 -23.75
C ASP A 152 4.16 -1.82 -23.94
N ARG A 153 4.46 -2.61 -22.91
CA ARG A 153 5.58 -3.58 -22.92
C ARG A 153 5.30 -4.74 -23.86
N TYR A 154 4.09 -5.29 -23.86
CA TYR A 154 3.68 -6.28 -24.85
C TYR A 154 3.79 -5.73 -26.29
N MET A 155 3.33 -4.50 -26.51
CA MET A 155 3.40 -3.88 -27.83
C MET A 155 4.84 -3.59 -28.26
N LEU A 156 5.75 -3.29 -27.33
CA LEU A 156 7.18 -3.12 -27.63
C LEU A 156 7.83 -4.43 -28.12
N ILE A 157 7.38 -5.57 -27.62
CA ILE A 157 7.83 -6.88 -28.09
C ILE A 157 7.33 -7.17 -29.51
N LYS A 158 6.03 -6.93 -29.74
CA LYS A 158 5.38 -7.20 -31.03
C LYS A 158 5.81 -6.22 -32.12
N HIS A 159 6.01 -4.96 -31.76
CA HIS A 159 6.34 -3.83 -32.64
C HIS A 159 7.52 -3.03 -32.07
N PRO A 160 8.77 -3.54 -32.20
CA PRO A 160 9.96 -2.95 -31.57
C PRO A 160 10.29 -1.54 -32.08
N PHE A 161 9.94 -1.24 -33.34
CA PHE A 161 10.16 0.07 -33.97
C PHE A 161 9.11 1.13 -33.58
N ARG A 162 8.16 0.80 -32.69
CA ARG A 162 7.14 1.74 -32.16
C ARG A 162 6.30 2.41 -33.25
N GLU A 163 5.99 1.68 -34.31
CA GLU A 163 5.20 2.16 -35.44
C GLU A 163 3.71 2.22 -35.10
N HIS A 164 3.25 1.35 -34.18
CA HIS A 164 1.87 1.24 -33.78
C HIS A 164 1.38 2.50 -33.02
N PHE A 165 0.14 2.93 -33.26
CA PHE A 165 -0.43 4.15 -32.66
C PHE A 165 -0.47 4.09 -31.12
N LEU A 166 -0.77 2.94 -30.53
CA LEU A 166 -0.78 2.71 -29.08
C LEU A 166 0.57 2.99 -28.37
N GLN A 167 1.68 2.98 -29.11
CA GLN A 167 3.01 3.26 -28.55
C GLN A 167 3.42 4.73 -28.72
N LYS A 168 2.55 5.57 -29.29
CA LYS A 168 2.83 7.00 -29.51
C LYS A 168 2.56 7.80 -28.24
N ARG A 169 3.38 8.85 -28.06
CA ARG A 169 3.30 9.79 -26.93
C ARG A 169 1.89 10.39 -26.75
N LYS A 170 1.27 10.82 -27.86
CA LYS A 170 -0.08 11.43 -27.84
C LYS A 170 -1.12 10.47 -27.27
N THR A 171 -1.10 9.21 -27.71
CA THR A 171 -2.01 8.18 -27.21
C THR A 171 -1.80 7.91 -25.73
N ALA A 172 -0.55 7.83 -25.26
CA ALA A 172 -0.26 7.65 -23.84
C ALA A 172 -0.79 8.81 -22.97
N LEU A 173 -0.67 10.06 -23.44
CA LEU A 173 -1.25 11.22 -22.74
C LEU A 173 -2.78 11.13 -22.64
N ILE A 174 -3.46 10.78 -23.75
CA ILE A 174 -4.92 10.63 -23.78
C ILE A 174 -5.36 9.51 -22.83
N VAL A 175 -4.69 8.36 -22.87
CA VAL A 175 -4.97 7.22 -21.97
C VAL A 175 -4.75 7.62 -20.51
N SER A 176 -3.67 8.33 -20.18
CA SER A 176 -3.44 8.81 -18.82
C SER A 176 -4.54 9.74 -18.31
N VAL A 177 -4.98 10.70 -19.14
CA VAL A 177 -6.10 11.59 -18.79
C VAL A 177 -7.39 10.79 -18.61
N ALA A 178 -7.66 9.83 -19.49
CA ALA A 178 -8.83 8.97 -19.40
C ALA A 178 -8.83 8.12 -18.12
N ILE A 179 -7.67 7.60 -17.70
CA ILE A 179 -7.52 6.86 -16.43
C ILE A 179 -7.86 7.77 -15.25
N TRP A 180 -7.32 8.99 -15.20
CA TRP A 180 -7.62 9.94 -14.12
C TRP A 180 -9.11 10.27 -14.04
N ILE A 181 -9.73 10.60 -15.18
CA ILE A 181 -11.16 10.89 -15.24
C ILE A 181 -11.97 9.66 -14.82
N GLY A 182 -11.62 8.47 -15.34
CA GLY A 182 -12.30 7.23 -15.00
C GLY A 182 -12.27 6.91 -13.51
N VAL A 183 -11.10 7.01 -12.87
CA VAL A 183 -10.94 6.80 -11.42
C VAL A 183 -11.75 7.83 -10.61
N ILE A 184 -11.73 9.10 -11.02
CA ILE A 184 -12.51 10.13 -10.34
C ILE A 184 -14.01 9.79 -10.42
N LEU A 185 -14.51 9.46 -11.63
CA LEU A 185 -15.92 9.09 -11.85
C LEU A 185 -16.31 7.84 -11.06
N GLU A 186 -15.45 6.81 -11.06
CA GLU A 186 -15.66 5.58 -10.31
C GLU A 186 -15.79 5.83 -8.80
N LEU A 187 -15.04 6.82 -8.28
CA LEU A 187 -15.00 7.17 -6.87
C LEU A 187 -15.96 8.28 -6.46
N LEU A 188 -16.66 8.96 -7.38
CA LEU A 188 -17.64 10.00 -7.03
C LEU A 188 -18.67 9.53 -5.98
N PRO A 189 -19.24 8.31 -6.08
CA PRO A 189 -20.21 7.84 -5.09
C PRO A 189 -19.63 7.65 -3.69
N LEU A 190 -18.31 7.48 -3.55
CA LEU A 190 -17.64 7.30 -2.26
C LEU A 190 -17.99 8.42 -1.27
N MET A 191 -18.13 9.65 -1.75
CA MET A 191 -18.44 10.81 -0.91
C MET A 191 -19.80 10.68 -0.20
N TYR A 192 -20.75 9.94 -0.79
CA TYR A 192 -22.04 9.62 -0.18
C TYR A 192 -21.91 8.50 0.87
N PHE A 193 -21.03 7.51 0.64
CA PHE A 193 -20.83 6.39 1.56
C PHE A 193 -19.93 6.72 2.76
N LEU A 194 -19.16 7.81 2.68
CA LEU A 194 -18.38 8.37 3.78
C LEU A 194 -19.27 9.24 4.69
N GLU A 195 -20.29 8.64 5.30
CA GLU A 195 -21.04 9.32 6.37
C GLU A 195 -20.25 9.25 7.69
N PRO A 196 -19.92 10.39 8.33
CA PRO A 196 -19.30 10.39 9.63
C PRO A 196 -20.30 9.89 10.68
N VAL A 197 -19.94 8.84 11.41
CA VAL A 197 -20.65 8.48 12.63
C VAL A 197 -20.35 9.59 13.63
N THR A 198 -21.38 10.29 14.11
CA THR A 198 -21.29 11.33 15.13
C THR A 198 -21.74 10.77 16.49
N PRO A 199 -20.93 9.98 17.21
CA PRO A 199 -21.10 9.94 18.65
C PRO A 199 -20.69 11.32 19.17
N THR A 200 -21.57 11.92 19.94
CA THR A 200 -21.62 13.30 20.45
C THR A 200 -20.35 13.87 21.10
N ASN A 201 -19.24 13.12 21.18
CA ASN A 201 -17.94 13.59 21.69
C ASN A 201 -16.68 13.07 20.96
N ASN A 202 -16.77 12.16 19.97
CA ASN A 202 -15.60 11.59 19.30
C ASN A 202 -15.81 11.45 17.78
N TYR A 203 -15.33 12.42 17.00
CA TYR A 203 -15.30 12.32 15.55
C TYR A 203 -14.34 11.21 15.10
N GLN A 204 -14.81 10.27 14.27
CA GLN A 204 -13.98 9.24 13.65
C GLN A 204 -14.16 9.23 12.13
N CYS A 205 -13.05 9.26 11.39
CA CYS A 205 -13.05 9.13 9.93
C CYS A 205 -13.02 7.65 9.54
N LEU A 206 -14.16 6.99 9.65
CA LEU A 206 -14.27 5.56 9.36
C LEU A 206 -14.16 5.29 7.85
N ASP A 207 -13.70 4.08 7.54
CA ASP A 207 -13.76 3.53 6.19
C ASP A 207 -15.20 3.15 5.83
N TYR A 208 -15.60 3.25 4.56
CA TYR A 208 -16.98 2.92 4.16
C TYR A 208 -17.33 1.43 4.36
N ALA A 209 -16.32 0.55 4.50
CA ALA A 209 -16.55 -0.84 4.94
C ALA A 209 -17.00 -0.94 6.40
N SER A 210 -16.74 0.10 7.21
CA SER A 210 -17.03 0.18 8.64
C SER A 210 -18.10 1.23 9.02
N SER A 211 -18.55 2.06 8.07
CA SER A 211 -19.65 3.03 8.25
C SER A 211 -20.80 2.77 7.26
N GLY A 212 -21.89 3.53 7.41
CA GLY A 212 -23.05 3.50 6.50
C GLY A 212 -23.84 2.19 6.47
N ASP A 213 -24.81 2.14 5.57
CA ASP A 213 -25.62 0.96 5.25
C ASP A 213 -24.76 -0.14 4.58
N PRO A 214 -24.54 -1.30 5.23
CA PRO A 214 -23.66 -2.34 4.72
C PRO A 214 -24.15 -2.95 3.40
N ALA A 215 -25.46 -3.00 3.15
CA ALA A 215 -26.00 -3.60 1.93
C ALA A 215 -25.74 -2.69 0.71
N LYS A 216 -26.00 -1.38 0.85
CA LYS A 216 -25.70 -0.41 -0.22
C LYS A 216 -24.20 -0.28 -0.46
N SER A 217 -23.41 -0.21 0.61
CA SER A 217 -21.94 -0.19 0.54
C SER A 217 -21.37 -1.45 -0.10
N LEU A 218 -21.98 -2.62 0.10
CA LEU A 218 -21.59 -3.87 -0.54
C LEU A 218 -21.79 -3.82 -2.06
N ILE A 219 -22.95 -3.33 -2.54
CA ILE A 219 -23.22 -3.19 -3.98
C ILE A 219 -22.15 -2.30 -4.63
N TYR A 220 -21.87 -1.15 -4.01
CA TYR A 220 -20.83 -0.26 -4.48
C TYR A 220 -19.42 -0.89 -4.41
N SER A 221 -19.07 -1.58 -3.32
CA SER A 221 -17.80 -2.30 -3.18
C SER A 221 -17.64 -3.37 -4.24
N MET A 222 -18.71 -4.09 -4.60
CA MET A 222 -18.70 -5.11 -5.66
C MET A 222 -18.48 -4.48 -7.03
N PHE A 223 -19.16 -3.38 -7.33
CA PHE A 223 -18.91 -2.59 -8.54
C PHE A 223 -17.42 -2.19 -8.62
N LEU A 224 -16.88 -1.57 -7.56
CA LEU A 224 -15.47 -1.19 -7.49
C LEU A 224 -14.50 -2.39 -7.56
N THR A 225 -14.87 -3.55 -7.03
CA THR A 225 -14.04 -4.75 -7.10
C THR A 225 -14.03 -5.32 -8.52
N VAL A 226 -15.16 -5.32 -9.22
CA VAL A 226 -15.24 -5.85 -10.59
C VAL A 226 -14.54 -4.91 -11.57
N PHE A 227 -14.92 -3.63 -11.58
CA PHE A 227 -14.45 -2.66 -12.58
C PHE A 227 -13.08 -2.09 -12.24
N GLY A 228 -12.85 -1.71 -10.98
CA GLY A 228 -11.59 -1.13 -10.55
C GLY A 228 -10.47 -2.16 -10.30
N PHE A 229 -10.79 -3.45 -10.07
CA PHE A 229 -9.78 -4.46 -9.75
C PHE A 229 -9.78 -5.68 -10.67
N LEU A 230 -10.86 -6.47 -10.73
CA LEU A 230 -10.85 -7.76 -11.44
C LEU A 230 -10.65 -7.60 -12.95
N ILE A 231 -11.31 -6.63 -13.60
CA ILE A 231 -11.14 -6.39 -15.04
C ILE A 231 -9.68 -5.99 -15.35
N PRO A 232 -9.09 -4.95 -14.71
CA PRO A 232 -7.68 -4.61 -14.88
C PRO A 232 -6.73 -5.78 -14.59
N LEU A 233 -7.00 -6.56 -13.53
CA LEU A 233 -6.23 -7.73 -13.16
C LEU A 233 -6.21 -8.79 -14.27
N VAL A 234 -7.39 -9.17 -14.77
CA VAL A 234 -7.53 -10.13 -15.89
C VAL A 234 -6.82 -9.61 -17.14
N MET A 235 -6.93 -8.31 -17.43
CA MET A 235 -6.22 -7.68 -18.55
C MET A 235 -4.70 -7.80 -18.38
N MET A 236 -4.15 -7.50 -17.20
CA MET A 236 -2.73 -7.67 -16.90
C MET A 236 -2.28 -9.12 -17.11
N TRP A 237 -3.02 -10.10 -16.60
CA TRP A 237 -2.72 -11.52 -16.77
C TRP A 237 -2.80 -11.96 -18.25
N CYS A 238 -3.75 -11.45 -19.01
CA CYS A 238 -3.87 -11.72 -20.45
C CYS A 238 -2.63 -11.18 -21.23
N PHE A 239 -2.22 -9.94 -20.97
CA PHE A 239 -1.03 -9.38 -21.63
C PHE A 239 0.26 -10.04 -21.15
N TYR A 240 0.33 -10.42 -19.87
CA TYR A 240 1.43 -11.21 -19.32
C TYR A 240 1.58 -12.56 -20.03
N THR A 241 0.50 -13.33 -20.14
CA THR A 241 0.54 -14.64 -20.82
C THR A 241 0.94 -14.49 -22.29
N LYS A 242 0.36 -13.51 -23.02
CA LYS A 242 0.77 -13.21 -24.40
C LYS A 242 2.24 -12.83 -24.52
N MET A 243 2.76 -12.06 -23.56
CA MET A 243 4.17 -11.68 -23.50
C MET A 243 5.07 -12.90 -23.33
N VAL A 244 4.78 -13.76 -22.34
CA VAL A 244 5.57 -14.98 -22.07
C VAL A 244 5.54 -15.94 -23.25
N LEU A 245 4.36 -16.17 -23.83
CA LEU A 245 4.21 -17.05 -25.00
C LEU A 245 5.02 -16.54 -26.20
N PHE A 246 4.96 -15.24 -26.47
CA PHE A 246 5.74 -14.66 -27.56
C PHE A 246 7.25 -14.82 -27.34
N LEU A 247 7.73 -14.55 -26.12
CA LEU A 247 9.15 -14.68 -25.78
C LEU A 247 9.64 -16.13 -25.86
N LYS A 248 8.81 -17.08 -25.41
CA LYS A 248 9.11 -18.51 -25.52
C LYS A 248 9.25 -18.95 -26.98
N ASN A 249 8.27 -18.62 -27.82
CA ASN A 249 8.30 -18.97 -29.25
C ASN A 249 9.53 -18.38 -29.95
N ARG A 250 9.94 -17.16 -29.58
CA ARG A 250 11.14 -16.53 -30.14
C ARG A 250 12.44 -17.18 -29.67
N SER A 251 12.49 -17.64 -28.42
CA SER A 251 13.63 -18.40 -27.89
C SER A 251 13.76 -19.80 -28.48
N GLU A 252 12.67 -20.40 -28.96
CA GLU A 252 12.73 -21.68 -29.67
C GLU A 252 13.21 -21.48 -31.12
N GLN A 253 12.92 -20.33 -31.74
CA GLN A 253 13.36 -19.99 -33.09
C GLN A 253 14.83 -19.55 -33.17
N LEU A 254 15.33 -18.86 -32.14
CA LEU A 254 16.74 -18.51 -32.03
C LEU A 254 17.39 -19.50 -31.07
N SER A 255 18.25 -20.39 -31.56
CA SER A 255 18.95 -21.45 -30.82
C SER A 255 19.94 -20.95 -29.74
N SER A 256 19.65 -19.84 -29.07
CA SER A 256 20.32 -19.39 -27.86
C SER A 256 19.29 -19.23 -26.74
N PRO A 257 19.64 -19.54 -25.48
CA PRO A 257 18.78 -19.21 -24.36
C PRO A 257 18.64 -17.69 -24.31
N LEU A 258 17.52 -17.18 -24.83
CA LEU A 258 17.15 -15.78 -24.71
C LEU A 258 16.96 -15.52 -23.21
N THR A 259 18.01 -15.04 -22.56
CA THR A 259 17.89 -14.41 -21.24
C THR A 259 16.74 -13.43 -21.35
N LEU A 260 15.64 -13.70 -20.64
CA LEU A 260 14.46 -12.83 -20.60
C LEU A 260 15.01 -11.43 -20.38
N GLU A 261 14.92 -10.54 -21.38
CA GLU A 261 15.56 -9.24 -21.25
C GLU A 261 15.04 -8.62 -19.95
N LYS A 262 15.96 -8.23 -19.06
CA LYS A 262 15.68 -7.78 -17.69
C LYS A 262 14.42 -6.90 -17.55
N PRO A 263 14.07 -5.99 -18.50
CA PRO A 263 12.83 -5.22 -18.43
C PRO A 263 11.54 -6.06 -18.40
N PHE A 264 11.47 -7.20 -19.12
CA PHE A 264 10.26 -8.03 -19.20
C PHE A 264 10.06 -8.86 -17.93
N THR A 265 11.12 -9.45 -17.38
CA THR A 265 11.09 -10.16 -16.09
C THR A 265 10.50 -9.28 -14.99
N LEU A 266 10.80 -7.99 -15.03
CA LEU A 266 10.33 -7.05 -14.03
C LEU A 266 8.84 -6.74 -14.20
N VAL A 267 8.33 -6.63 -15.43
CA VAL A 267 6.87 -6.51 -15.66
C VAL A 267 6.15 -7.74 -15.12
N VAL A 268 6.67 -8.94 -15.36
CA VAL A 268 6.12 -10.20 -14.81
C VAL A 268 6.07 -10.15 -13.28
N LEU A 269 7.20 -9.83 -12.66
CA LEU A 269 7.33 -9.77 -11.20
C LEU A 269 6.38 -8.71 -10.59
N THR A 270 6.23 -7.59 -11.28
CA THR A 270 5.34 -6.49 -10.92
C THR A 270 3.86 -6.95 -10.90
N VAL A 271 3.40 -7.63 -11.97
CA VAL A 271 2.02 -8.14 -12.05
C VAL A 271 1.72 -9.14 -10.93
N VAL A 272 2.66 -10.07 -10.67
CA VAL A 272 2.49 -11.08 -9.61
C VAL A 272 2.40 -10.42 -8.23
N ILE A 273 3.35 -9.54 -7.91
CA ILE A 273 3.36 -8.87 -6.60
C ILE A 273 2.09 -8.04 -6.40
N PHE A 274 1.66 -7.24 -7.38
CA PHE A 274 0.44 -6.45 -7.20
C PHE A 274 -0.82 -7.28 -7.11
N SER A 275 -0.91 -8.38 -7.85
CA SER A 275 -2.00 -9.35 -7.69
C SER A 275 -2.06 -9.85 -6.24
N LEU A 276 -0.91 -10.23 -5.67
CA LEU A 276 -0.82 -10.74 -4.30
C LEU A 276 -1.09 -9.68 -3.22
N LEU A 277 -0.70 -8.42 -3.46
CA LEU A 277 -0.92 -7.33 -2.50
C LEU A 277 -2.38 -6.85 -2.48
N PHE A 278 -3.05 -6.81 -3.65
CA PHE A 278 -4.39 -6.21 -3.76
C PHE A 278 -5.50 -7.21 -3.43
N THR A 279 -5.32 -8.48 -3.81
CA THR A 279 -6.35 -9.52 -3.65
C THR A 279 -6.84 -9.67 -2.20
N PRO A 280 -5.95 -9.77 -1.18
CA PRO A 280 -6.39 -9.92 0.21
C PRO A 280 -7.26 -8.75 0.67
N TYR A 281 -6.91 -7.52 0.30
CA TYR A 281 -7.68 -6.34 0.65
C TYR A 281 -9.08 -6.35 0.02
N HIS A 282 -9.19 -6.63 -1.28
CA HIS A 282 -10.50 -6.67 -1.95
C HIS A 282 -11.40 -7.77 -1.40
N ILE A 283 -10.84 -8.95 -1.12
CA ILE A 283 -11.58 -10.06 -0.49
C ILE A 283 -12.08 -9.63 0.90
N MET A 284 -11.17 -9.16 1.75
CA MET A 284 -11.50 -8.82 3.13
C MET A 284 -12.44 -7.62 3.26
N ARG A 285 -12.36 -6.63 2.36
CA ARG A 285 -13.30 -5.50 2.32
C ARG A 285 -14.74 -5.98 2.08
N ASN A 286 -14.93 -6.88 1.12
CA ASN A 286 -16.26 -7.41 0.82
C ASN A 286 -16.75 -8.35 1.93
N ILE A 287 -15.89 -9.20 2.50
CA ILE A 287 -16.25 -10.03 3.66
C ILE A 287 -16.64 -9.15 4.86
N ARG A 288 -15.92 -8.05 5.11
CA ARG A 288 -16.27 -7.10 6.18
C ARG A 288 -17.65 -6.50 5.98
N LEU A 289 -17.99 -6.07 4.77
CA LEU A 289 -19.30 -5.53 4.44
C LEU A 289 -20.41 -6.58 4.61
N VAL A 290 -20.20 -7.80 4.10
CA VAL A 290 -21.13 -8.93 4.27
C VAL A 290 -21.35 -9.24 5.75
N SER A 291 -20.28 -9.28 6.56
CA SER A 291 -20.35 -9.60 7.99
C SER A 291 -21.20 -8.63 8.80
N ARG A 292 -21.39 -7.40 8.30
CA ARG A 292 -22.20 -6.36 8.95
C ARG A 292 -23.68 -6.41 8.56
N ILE A 293 -24.08 -7.25 7.60
CA ILE A 293 -25.47 -7.37 7.17
C ILE A 293 -26.30 -8.05 8.28
N PRO A 294 -27.30 -7.37 8.86
CA PRO A 294 -28.06 -7.92 9.99
C PRO A 294 -28.76 -9.25 9.67
N ALA A 295 -29.23 -9.44 8.45
CA ALA A 295 -29.94 -10.64 8.01
C ALA A 295 -29.08 -11.93 8.07
N LEU A 296 -27.75 -11.83 8.13
CA LEU A 296 -26.86 -12.98 8.17
C LEU A 296 -26.55 -13.47 9.60
N ASN A 297 -27.01 -12.76 10.64
CA ASN A 297 -26.86 -13.13 12.06
C ASN A 297 -25.43 -13.55 12.46
N VAL A 298 -24.41 -12.89 11.90
CA VAL A 298 -23.00 -13.20 12.19
C VAL A 298 -22.65 -12.76 13.61
N SER A 299 -22.06 -13.66 14.40
CA SER A 299 -21.69 -13.36 15.79
C SER A 299 -20.72 -12.18 15.90
N GLN A 300 -20.81 -11.41 17.00
CA GLN A 300 -19.94 -10.25 17.23
C GLN A 300 -18.45 -10.65 17.20
N CYS A 301 -18.10 -11.77 17.85
CA CYS A 301 -16.74 -12.29 17.85
C CYS A 301 -16.23 -12.56 16.42
N THR A 302 -17.05 -13.15 15.55
CA THR A 302 -16.69 -13.38 14.15
C THR A 302 -16.51 -12.06 13.38
N GLN A 303 -17.40 -11.09 13.60
CA GLN A 303 -17.28 -9.76 12.97
C GLN A 303 -15.98 -9.05 13.38
N ASP A 304 -15.58 -9.17 14.64
CA ASP A 304 -14.35 -8.57 15.16
C ASP A 304 -13.10 -9.24 14.57
N ILE A 305 -13.09 -10.57 14.46
CA ILE A 305 -12.00 -11.30 13.78
C ILE A 305 -11.88 -10.85 12.32
N ILE A 306 -13.00 -10.73 11.60
CA ILE A 306 -13.03 -10.24 10.22
C ILE A 306 -12.48 -8.81 10.15
N GLN A 307 -12.81 -7.94 11.11
CA GLN A 307 -12.27 -6.59 11.20
C GLN A 307 -10.76 -6.58 11.42
N ILE A 308 -10.23 -7.44 12.31
CA ILE A 308 -8.79 -7.56 12.55
C ILE A 308 -8.06 -7.94 11.26
N ILE A 309 -8.55 -8.98 10.56
CA ILE A 309 -7.93 -9.43 9.31
C ILE A 309 -8.05 -8.33 8.24
N TYR A 310 -9.18 -7.64 8.16
CA TYR A 310 -9.34 -6.49 7.26
C TYR A 310 -8.31 -5.40 7.55
N ILE A 311 -8.12 -5.02 8.83
CA ILE A 311 -7.11 -4.04 9.26
C ILE A 311 -5.71 -4.45 8.79
N ILE A 312 -5.35 -5.74 8.93
CA ILE A 312 -4.05 -6.27 8.49
C ILE A 312 -3.86 -6.13 6.98
N THR A 313 -4.89 -6.44 6.18
CA THR A 313 -4.77 -6.39 4.70
C THR A 313 -4.64 -4.98 4.12
N ARG A 314 -5.04 -3.93 4.85
CA ARG A 314 -5.04 -2.54 4.34
C ARG A 314 -3.65 -2.03 3.96
N PRO A 315 -2.66 -1.95 4.86
CA PRO A 315 -1.31 -1.48 4.49
C PRO A 315 -0.65 -2.41 3.46
N ILE A 316 -0.93 -3.72 3.51
CA ILE A 316 -0.40 -4.67 2.51
C ILE A 316 -0.78 -4.26 1.08
N ALA A 317 -2.01 -3.80 0.85
CA ALA A 317 -2.40 -3.30 -0.46
C ALA A 317 -1.63 -2.03 -0.85
N PHE A 318 -1.36 -1.12 0.09
CA PHE A 318 -0.67 0.16 -0.17
C PHE A 318 0.86 0.06 -0.25
N LEU A 319 1.45 -1.06 0.17
CA LEU A 319 2.87 -1.36 -0.09
C LEU A 319 3.23 -1.22 -1.57
N ASN A 320 2.25 -1.29 -2.48
CA ASN A 320 2.49 -1.06 -3.89
C ASN A 320 3.19 0.26 -4.20
N SER A 321 2.79 1.34 -3.52
CA SER A 321 3.35 2.67 -3.73
C SER A 321 4.79 2.78 -3.25
N ALA A 322 5.20 1.95 -2.27
CA ALA A 322 6.58 1.89 -1.78
C ALA A 322 7.48 1.00 -2.64
N ILE A 323 6.93 -0.06 -3.26
CA ILE A 323 7.69 -1.02 -4.06
C ILE A 323 7.87 -0.52 -5.51
N ASN A 324 6.91 0.23 -6.05
CA ASN A 324 6.93 0.80 -7.40
C ASN A 324 8.28 1.41 -7.84
N PRO A 325 8.93 2.29 -7.05
CA PRO A 325 10.26 2.83 -7.36
C PRO A 325 11.33 1.78 -7.65
N VAL A 326 11.32 0.66 -6.91
CA VAL A 326 12.28 -0.43 -7.11
C VAL A 326 12.16 -0.99 -8.52
N PHE A 327 10.93 -1.19 -9.01
CA PHE A 327 10.71 -1.65 -10.38
C PHE A 327 11.15 -0.64 -11.43
N TYR A 328 10.97 0.67 -11.19
CA TYR A 328 11.44 1.71 -12.12
C TYR A 328 12.95 1.69 -12.30
N PHE A 329 13.71 1.56 -11.20
CA PHE A 329 15.16 1.52 -11.24
C PHE A 329 15.69 0.17 -11.75
N LEU A 330 15.01 -0.94 -11.44
CA LEU A 330 15.41 -2.25 -11.92
C LEU A 330 15.09 -2.45 -13.40
N MET A 331 14.07 -1.78 -13.97
CA MET A 331 13.61 -1.96 -15.36
C MET A 331 14.65 -1.63 -16.44
N GLY A 332 15.88 -1.29 -16.05
CA GLY A 332 17.03 -1.28 -16.96
C GLY A 332 16.92 -0.22 -18.05
N ASP A 333 16.03 0.75 -17.87
CA ASP A 333 15.89 1.83 -18.82
C ASP A 333 17.14 2.73 -18.74
N ARG A 334 17.52 3.30 -19.89
CA ARG A 334 18.49 4.41 -20.04
C ARG A 334 18.33 5.48 -18.95
N PHE A 335 17.12 5.60 -18.39
CA PHE A 335 16.80 6.38 -17.19
C PHE A 335 17.74 6.13 -16.00
N ARG A 336 17.95 4.88 -15.56
CA ARG A 336 18.84 4.58 -14.43
C ARG A 336 20.26 5.05 -14.70
N GLU A 337 20.77 4.78 -15.90
CA GLU A 337 22.12 5.17 -16.30
C GLU A 337 22.26 6.70 -16.32
N LEU A 338 21.29 7.40 -16.89
CA LEU A 338 21.24 8.87 -16.93
C LEU A 338 21.16 9.47 -15.52
N LEU A 339 20.32 8.91 -14.65
CA LEU A 339 20.18 9.37 -13.27
C LEU A 339 21.47 9.14 -12.49
N MET A 340 22.05 7.94 -12.56
CA MET A 340 23.31 7.61 -11.88
C MET A 340 24.48 8.45 -12.41
N ALA A 341 24.52 8.74 -13.70
CA ALA A 341 25.51 9.65 -14.29
C ALA A 341 25.34 11.08 -13.74
N LYS A 342 24.11 11.57 -13.64
CA LYS A 342 23.82 12.91 -13.12
C LYS A 342 24.09 13.03 -11.62
N ILE A 343 23.76 12.01 -10.83
CA ILE A 343 24.10 11.93 -9.39
C ILE A 343 25.62 11.95 -9.23
N ARG A 344 26.36 11.14 -10.00
CA ARG A 344 27.83 11.17 -10.01
C ARG A 344 28.39 12.54 -10.36
N GLN A 345 27.83 13.21 -11.35
CA GLN A 345 28.24 14.56 -11.75
C GLN A 345 27.96 15.62 -10.66
N LEU A 346 26.85 15.51 -9.95
CA LEU A 346 26.52 16.41 -8.84
C LEU A 346 27.44 16.15 -7.64
N LEU A 347 27.67 14.88 -7.28
CA LEU A 347 28.59 14.49 -6.22
C LEU A 347 30.02 14.96 -6.52
N SER A 348 30.49 14.81 -7.76
CA SER A 348 31.83 15.30 -8.16
C SER A 348 31.93 16.82 -8.09
N ARG A 349 30.85 17.56 -8.36
CA ARG A 349 30.82 19.03 -8.24
C ARG A 349 30.88 19.48 -6.78
N LEU A 350 30.18 18.78 -5.90
CA LEU A 350 30.18 19.04 -4.46
C LEU A 350 31.55 18.76 -3.83
N THR A 351 32.25 17.70 -4.25
CA THR A 351 33.61 17.42 -3.76
C THR A 351 34.67 18.39 -4.30
N THR A 352 34.48 18.97 -5.50
CA THR A 352 35.37 20.02 -6.02
C THR A 352 35.12 21.41 -5.43
N THR A 353 33.98 21.66 -4.80
CA THR A 353 33.70 22.94 -4.09
C THR A 353 34.09 22.91 -2.61
N SER A 354 34.49 21.74 -2.09
CA SER A 354 34.94 21.52 -0.71
C SER A 354 36.47 21.51 -0.55
N LYS A 355 37.22 21.73 -1.64
CA LYS A 355 38.67 22.00 -1.66
C LYS A 355 38.87 23.43 -2.11
#